data_AF-A0ABD5T7X0-F1
#
_entry.id   AF-A0ABD5T7X0-F1
#
_cell.length_a   1.000
_cell.length_b   1.000
_cell.length_c   1.000
_cell.angle_alpha   90.00
_cell.angle_beta   90.00
_cell.angle_gamma   90.00
#
_symmetry.space_group_name_H-M   'P 1'
#
loop_
_entity.id
_entity.type
_entity.pdbx_description
1 polymer ?
#
loop_
_entity_poly.entity_id
_entity_poly.type
_entity_poly.pdbx_seq_one_letter_code
_entity_poly.pdbx_strand_id
1 'polypeptide(L)' 'MTGYAEIVVIAFAAQLAVLPGEKVQLMIAGLATRYDPKVVVAAAGSA' A
#
# COMPACT_ATOMS: atom_id res chain seq x y z
N MET A 1 22.66 12.31 13.99
CA MET A 1 21.71 12.85 12.99
C MET A 1 21.74 11.89 11.82
N THR A 2 20.63 11.23 11.51
CA THR A 2 20.53 10.37 10.31
C THR A 2 20.51 11.25 9.05
N GLY A 3 21.21 10.82 8.01
CA GLY A 3 21.25 11.53 6.72
C GLY A 3 19.99 11.30 5.89
N TYR A 4 19.67 12.22 4.98
CA TYR A 4 18.49 12.09 4.11
C TYR A 4 18.48 10.80 3.28
N ALA A 5 19.64 10.40 2.73
CA ALA A 5 19.77 9.15 1.98
C ALA A 5 19.42 7.91 2.84
N GLU A 6 19.78 7.94 4.12
CA GLU A 6 19.49 6.87 5.07
C GLU A 6 17.98 6.74 5.32
N ILE A 7 17.28 7.88 5.40
CA ILE A 7 15.82 7.94 5.53
C ILE A 7 15.15 7.33 4.28
N VAL A 8 15.62 7.65 3.08
CA VAL A 8 15.08 7.10 1.82
C VAL A 8 15.25 5.59 1.76
N VAL A 9 16.44 5.08 2.11
CA VAL A 9 16.75 3.65 2.08
C VAL A 9 15.87 2.88 3.08
N ILE A 10 15.75 3.38 4.32
CA ILE A 10 14.92 2.75 5.34
C ILE A 10 13.45 2.76 4.90
N ALA A 11 12.94 3.88 4.39
CA ALA A 11 11.56 3.98 3.94
C ALA A 11 11.27 2.97 2.82
N PHE A 12 12.17 2.84 1.84
CA PHE A 12 12.02 1.88 0.74
C PHE A 12 12.04 0.43 1.23
N ALA A 13 13.02 0.07 2.07
CA ALA A 13 13.11 -1.28 2.63
C ALA A 13 11.90 -1.63 3.51
N ALA A 14 11.42 -0.69 4.33
CA ALA A 14 10.25 -0.90 5.17
C ALA A 14 8.96 -1.10 4.34
N GLN A 15 8.82 -0.40 3.21
CA GLN A 15 7.70 -0.58 2.29
C GLN A 15 7.69 -1.98 1.65
N LEU A 16 8.87 -2.56 1.40
CA LEU A 16 9.01 -3.92 0.85
C LEU A 16 8.86 -5.02 1.91
N ALA A 17 9.17 -4.73 3.18
CA ALA A 17 9.03 -5.67 4.29
C ALA A 17 7.57 -5.88 4.71
N VAL A 18 6.67 -4.95 4.36
CA VAL A 18 5.23 -5.15 4.49
C VAL A 18 4.78 -6.18 3.46
N LEU A 19 4.06 -7.21 3.89
CA LEU A 19 3.54 -8.22 2.97
C LEU A 19 2.71 -7.54 1.87
N PRO A 20 3.09 -7.71 0.59
CA PRO A 20 2.35 -7.13 -0.54
C PRO A 20 0.98 -7.82 -0.60
N GLY A 21 -0.01 -7.15 -0.04
CA GLY A 21 -1.36 -7.69 0.13
C GLY A 21 -2.06 -7.09 1.33
N GLU A 22 -1.44 -7.12 2.51
CA GLU A 22 -2.11 -6.74 3.77
C GLU A 22 -2.50 -5.25 3.79
N LYS A 23 -1.59 -4.38 3.34
CA LYS A 23 -1.84 -2.95 3.18
C LYS A 23 -2.95 -2.65 2.15
N VAL A 24 -2.90 -3.32 1.00
CA VAL A 24 -3.83 -3.09 -0.10
C VAL A 24 -5.21 -3.63 0.24
N GLN A 25 -5.28 -4.79 0.89
CA GLN A 25 -6.52 -5.42 1.33
C GLN A 25 -7.27 -4.57 2.35
N LEU A 26 -6.58 -3.93 3.31
CA LEU A 26 -7.18 -2.97 4.24
C LEU A 26 -7.81 -1.76 3.52
N MET A 27 -7.13 -1.24 2.50
CA MET A 27 -7.63 -0.13 1.69
C MET A 27 -8.83 -0.54 0.83
N ILE A 28 -8.76 -1.73 0.20
CA ILE A 28 -9.86 -2.31 -0.57
C ILE A 28 -11.08 -2.54 0.33
N ALA A 29 -10.89 -3.10 1.52
CA ALA A 29 -11.98 -3.36 2.47
C ALA A 29 -12.70 -2.07 2.89
N GLY A 30 -11.94 -1.01 3.20
CA GLY A 30 -12.51 0.31 3.54
C GLY A 30 -13.28 0.95 2.38
N LEU A 31 -12.71 0.94 1.18
CA LEU A 31 -13.35 1.52 -0.01
C LEU A 31 -14.58 0.73 -0.47
N ALA A 32 -14.55 -0.61 -0.34
CA ALA A 32 -15.67 -1.49 -0.69
C ALA A 32 -16.91 -1.31 0.20
N THR A 33 -16.80 -0.60 1.34
CA THR A 33 -17.99 -0.22 2.15
C THR A 33 -18.87 0.82 1.46
N ARG A 34 -18.32 1.55 0.50
CA ARG A 34 -18.98 2.69 -0.18
C ARG A 34 -19.04 2.54 -1.69
N TYR A 35 -18.09 1.81 -2.28
CA TYR A 35 -17.93 1.64 -3.72
C TYR A 35 -18.04 0.16 -4.11
N ASP A 36 -18.35 -0.12 -5.38
CA ASP A 36 -18.44 -1.49 -5.87
C ASP A 36 -17.08 -2.22 -5.73
N PRO A 37 -17.03 -3.40 -5.07
CA PRO A 37 -15.78 -4.09 -4.79
C PRO A 37 -14.98 -4.46 -6.05
N LYS A 38 -15.66 -4.75 -7.17
CA LYS A 38 -14.97 -5.14 -8.42
C LYS A 38 -14.20 -3.97 -8.99
N VAL A 39 -14.76 -2.76 -8.89
CA VAL A 39 -14.11 -1.52 -9.34
C VAL A 39 -12.90 -1.21 -8.46
N VAL A 40 -13.04 -1.36 -7.14
CA VAL A 40 -11.95 -1.09 -6.18
C VAL A 40 -10.77 -2.06 -6.39
N VAL A 41 -11.05 -3.36 -6.57
CA VAL A 41 -10.01 -4.37 -6.85
C VAL A 41 -9.34 -4.12 -8.21
N ALA A 42 -10.11 -3.80 -9.25
CA ALA A 42 -9.57 -3.49 -10.57
C ALA A 42 -8.64 -2.26 -10.53
N ALA A 43 -9.04 -1.20 -9.81
CA ALA A 43 -8.22 -0.02 -9.63
C ALA A 43 -6.93 -0.32 -8.86
N ALA A 44 -7.01 -1.10 -7.78
CA ALA A 44 -5.84 -1.51 -6.99
C ALA A 44 -4.86 -2.39 -7.77
N GLY A 45 -5.35 -3.23 -8.69
CA GLY A 45 -4.52 -4.05 -9.56
C GLY A 45 -3.89 -3.30 -10.74
N SER A 46 -4.32 -2.07 -11.01
CA SER A 46 -3.82 -1.22 -12.10
C SER A 46 -2.78 -0.17 -11.67
N ALA A 47 -2.55 -0.04 -10.36
CA ALA A 47 -1.62 0.91 -9.73
C ALA A 47 -0.28 0.23 -9.41
#